data_AF-A0A925U5S3-F1
#
_entry.id   AF-A0A925U5S3-F1
#
_cell.length_a   1.000
_cell.length_b   1.000
_cell.length_c   1.000
_cell.angle_alpha   90.00
_cell.angle_beta   90.00
_cell.angle_gamma   90.00
#
_symmetry.space_group_name_H-M   'P 1'
#
loop_
_entity.id
_entity.type
_entity.pdbx_description
1 polymer ?
#
loop_
_entity_poly.entity_id
_entity_poly.type
_entity_poly.pdbx_seq_one_letter_code
_entity_poly.pdbx_strand_id
1 'polypeptide(L)'
;MTRKRQNGILFLVVAGLVLLICGAFAAKLSGIEVLARFYDLIKDTALLIATVIAAYLAVIYQQRAQFIQSLREQWREIVQAKSALIYYGHMENPTVEQYLQTARQLSETIDNMRIVYSNVGETEDCIGFYPYAPLHHMRVTMETLDPRKGVPTPDQRFAMRTQVWDAFNAIREHFLDEFDINEPSRPILAFKMKRKKKTGSADYATRMHEKQLVQMKNADAAAKDIEYSTEFTGR
;
A
#
# COMPACT_ATOMS: atom_id res chain seq x y z
N MET A 1 3.87 5.44 -13.31
CA MET A 1 4.45 4.61 -14.41
C MET A 1 3.86 3.21 -14.31
N THR A 2 3.05 2.77 -15.27
CA THR A 2 2.34 1.47 -15.21
C THR A 2 3.30 0.28 -15.32
N ARG A 3 2.92 -0.91 -14.83
CA ARG A 3 3.80 -2.12 -14.88
C ARG A 3 4.10 -2.56 -16.29
N LYS A 4 3.13 -2.41 -17.18
CA LYS A 4 3.33 -2.63 -18.62
C LYS A 4 4.43 -1.73 -19.17
N ARG A 5 4.45 -0.45 -18.79
CA ARG A 5 5.51 0.48 -19.20
C ARG A 5 6.86 0.15 -18.56
N GLN A 6 6.90 -0.27 -17.30
CA GLN A 6 8.15 -0.70 -16.65
C GLN A 6 8.72 -1.98 -17.22
N ASN A 7 7.89 -3.01 -17.43
CA ASN A 7 8.32 -4.23 -18.09
C ASN A 7 8.81 -3.95 -19.50
N GLY A 8 8.17 -3.01 -20.21
CA GLY A 8 8.65 -2.53 -21.52
C GLY A 8 10.02 -1.87 -21.44
N ILE A 9 10.24 -0.94 -20.51
CA ILE A 9 11.56 -0.30 -20.33
C ILE A 9 12.61 -1.33 -19.89
N LEU A 10 12.30 -2.20 -18.94
CA LEU A 10 13.20 -3.26 -18.48
C LEU A 10 13.57 -4.18 -19.64
N PHE A 11 12.58 -4.60 -20.45
CA PHE A 11 12.80 -5.41 -21.63
C PHE A 11 13.70 -4.70 -22.64
N LEU A 12 13.47 -3.42 -22.93
CA LEU A 12 14.32 -2.64 -23.84
C LEU A 12 15.76 -2.50 -23.32
N VAL A 13 15.94 -2.25 -22.03
CA VAL A 13 17.27 -2.16 -21.40
C VAL A 13 17.99 -3.51 -21.47
N VAL A 14 17.31 -4.59 -21.12
CA VAL A 14 17.88 -5.96 -21.18
C VAL A 14 18.18 -6.35 -22.63
N ALA A 15 17.26 -6.11 -23.56
CA ALA A 15 17.47 -6.39 -24.98
C ALA A 15 18.63 -5.57 -25.56
N GLY A 16 18.73 -4.28 -25.20
CA GLY A 16 19.83 -3.40 -25.59
C GLY A 16 21.17 -3.88 -25.04
N LEU A 17 21.22 -4.30 -23.77
CA LEU A 17 22.42 -4.89 -23.16
C LEU A 17 22.84 -6.19 -23.85
N VAL A 18 21.88 -7.08 -24.12
CA VAL A 18 22.14 -8.35 -24.82
C VAL A 18 22.68 -8.07 -26.23
N LEU A 19 22.06 -7.16 -26.98
CA LEU A 19 22.52 -6.76 -28.31
C LEU A 19 23.93 -6.15 -28.26
N LEU A 20 24.22 -5.32 -27.28
CA LEU A 20 25.53 -4.69 -27.10
C LEU A 20 26.60 -5.75 -26.81
N ILE A 21 26.30 -6.72 -25.94
CA ILE A 21 27.19 -7.85 -25.64
C ILE A 21 27.40 -8.73 -26.88
N CYS A 22 26.32 -9.10 -27.58
CA CYS A 22 26.41 -9.91 -28.81
C CYS A 22 27.21 -9.19 -29.91
N GLY A 23 26.98 -7.89 -30.10
CA GLY A 23 27.71 -7.06 -31.05
C GLY A 23 29.19 -6.96 -30.71
N ALA A 24 29.52 -6.72 -29.45
CA ALA A 24 30.89 -6.69 -28.95
C ALA A 24 31.61 -8.04 -29.17
N PHE A 25 30.90 -9.16 -28.94
CA PHE A 25 31.46 -10.50 -29.15
C PHE A 25 31.69 -10.80 -30.64
N ALA A 26 30.73 -10.45 -31.51
CA ALA A 26 30.88 -10.60 -32.96
C ALA A 26 32.01 -9.73 -33.52
N ALA A 27 32.15 -8.49 -33.03
CA ALA A 27 33.22 -7.57 -33.37
C ALA A 27 34.60 -8.19 -33.10
N LYS A 28 34.77 -8.81 -31.93
CA LYS A 28 36.00 -9.50 -31.55
C LYS A 28 36.34 -10.69 -32.44
N LEU A 29 35.33 -11.44 -32.91
CA LEU A 29 35.52 -12.61 -33.78
C LEU A 29 35.76 -12.24 -35.25
N SER A 30 35.36 -11.04 -35.68
CA SER A 30 35.43 -10.63 -37.09
C SER A 30 36.84 -10.37 -37.64
N GLY A 31 37.84 -10.15 -36.76
CA GLY A 31 39.20 -9.83 -37.17
C GLY A 31 39.40 -8.43 -37.78
N ILE A 32 38.36 -7.59 -37.82
CA ILE A 32 38.43 -6.22 -38.35
C ILE A 32 38.95 -5.28 -37.26
N GLU A 33 40.06 -4.58 -37.50
CA GLU A 33 40.72 -3.70 -36.51
C GLU A 33 39.79 -2.63 -35.90
N VAL A 34 38.93 -2.00 -36.72
CA VAL A 34 38.00 -0.97 -36.25
C VAL A 34 37.00 -1.52 -35.23
N LEU A 35 36.52 -2.74 -35.47
CA LEU A 35 35.58 -3.45 -34.59
C LEU A 35 36.26 -3.90 -33.29
N ALA A 36 37.54 -4.29 -33.35
CA ALA A 36 38.32 -4.61 -32.15
C ALA A 36 38.52 -3.39 -31.23
N ARG A 37 38.83 -2.21 -31.79
CA ARG A 37 38.94 -0.97 -31.02
C ARG A 37 37.63 -0.57 -30.36
N PHE A 38 36.51 -0.78 -31.04
CA PHE A 38 35.18 -0.53 -30.49
C PHE A 38 34.85 -1.49 -29.33
N TYR A 39 35.24 -2.77 -29.45
CA TYR A 39 35.14 -3.73 -28.36
C TYR A 39 35.95 -3.29 -27.13
N ASP A 40 37.19 -2.85 -27.30
CA ASP A 40 38.03 -2.40 -26.19
C ASP A 40 37.44 -1.16 -25.50
N LEU A 41 36.92 -0.21 -26.27
CA LEU A 41 36.20 0.95 -25.73
C LEU A 41 34.99 0.54 -24.87
N ILE A 42 34.15 -0.38 -25.38
CA ILE A 42 32.98 -0.88 -24.64
C ILE A 42 33.43 -1.62 -23.38
N LYS A 43 34.46 -2.47 -23.48
CA LYS A 43 34.99 -3.24 -22.36
C LYS A 43 35.53 -2.33 -21.27
N ASP A 44 36.29 -1.30 -21.64
CA ASP A 44 36.89 -0.35 -20.71
C ASP A 44 35.82 0.56 -20.06
N THR A 45 34.73 0.83 -20.77
CA THR A 45 33.58 1.60 -20.26
C THR A 45 32.46 0.73 -19.69
N ALA A 46 32.58 -0.59 -19.69
CA ALA A 46 31.49 -1.50 -19.32
C ALA A 46 31.01 -1.28 -17.88
N LEU A 47 31.95 -1.03 -16.96
CA LEU A 47 31.60 -0.74 -15.56
C LEU A 47 30.80 0.57 -15.45
N LEU A 48 31.17 1.60 -16.21
CA LEU A 48 30.46 2.89 -16.25
C LEU A 48 29.06 2.71 -16.85
N ILE A 49 28.93 1.95 -17.93
CA ILE A 49 27.63 1.66 -18.55
C ILE A 49 26.74 0.90 -17.56
N ALA A 50 27.28 -0.12 -16.89
CA ALA A 50 26.55 -0.92 -15.91
C ALA A 50 26.10 -0.07 -14.71
N THR A 51 26.95 0.82 -14.19
CA THR A 51 26.57 1.70 -13.07
C THR A 51 25.50 2.71 -13.46
N VAL A 52 25.59 3.31 -14.65
CA VAL A 52 24.55 4.23 -15.15
C VAL A 52 23.20 3.52 -15.31
N ILE A 53 23.19 2.31 -15.88
CA ILE A 53 21.97 1.50 -16.03
C ILE A 53 21.41 1.10 -14.67
N ALA A 54 22.25 0.64 -13.75
CA ALA A 54 21.82 0.27 -12.41
C ALA A 54 21.23 1.46 -11.66
N ALA A 55 21.86 2.64 -11.74
CA ALA A 55 21.34 3.87 -11.14
C ALA A 55 19.99 4.29 -11.75
N TYR A 56 19.85 4.22 -13.07
CA TYR A 56 18.58 4.52 -13.75
C TYR A 56 17.46 3.56 -13.33
N LEU A 57 17.74 2.25 -13.30
CA LEU A 57 16.78 1.25 -12.83
C LEU A 57 16.41 1.48 -11.36
N ALA A 58 17.38 1.80 -10.50
CA ALA A 58 17.14 2.11 -9.09
C ALA A 58 16.17 3.29 -8.94
N VAL A 59 16.34 4.37 -9.71
CA VAL A 59 15.42 5.51 -9.71
C VAL A 59 14.02 5.10 -10.13
N ILE A 60 13.87 4.30 -11.19
CA ILE A 60 12.55 3.81 -11.65
C ILE A 60 11.86 2.97 -10.56
N TYR A 61 12.60 2.05 -9.93
CA TYR A 61 12.07 1.21 -8.86
C TYR A 61 11.68 2.04 -7.65
N GLN A 62 12.50 3.02 -7.26
CA GLN A 62 12.21 3.92 -6.15
C GLN A 62 10.94 4.74 -6.41
N GLN A 63 10.81 5.36 -7.60
CA GLN A 63 9.62 6.12 -7.97
C GLN A 63 8.36 5.25 -7.93
N ARG A 64 8.43 4.00 -8.39
CA ARG A 64 7.27 3.10 -8.29
C ARG A 64 6.97 2.67 -6.86
N ALA A 65 7.98 2.38 -6.06
CA ALA A 65 7.76 2.03 -4.65
C ALA A 65 7.04 3.17 -3.92
N GLN A 66 7.46 4.42 -4.15
CA GLN A 66 6.81 5.62 -3.63
C GLN A 66 5.37 5.77 -4.16
N PHE A 67 5.15 5.56 -5.46
CA PHE A 67 3.82 5.60 -6.05
C PHE A 67 2.88 4.56 -5.42
N ILE A 68 3.30 3.29 -5.33
CA ILE A 68 2.50 2.23 -4.70
C ILE A 68 2.21 2.57 -3.24
N GLN A 69 3.20 3.12 -2.52
CA GLN A 69 3.01 3.52 -1.14
C GLN A 69 1.97 4.64 -1.00
N SER A 70 2.03 5.65 -1.86
CA SER A 70 1.01 6.71 -1.94
C SER A 70 -0.38 6.13 -2.24
N LEU A 71 -0.50 5.22 -3.21
CA LEU A 71 -1.78 4.54 -3.48
C LEU A 71 -2.33 3.81 -2.26
N ARG A 72 -1.47 3.11 -1.49
CA ARG A 72 -1.89 2.39 -0.26
C ARG A 72 -2.44 3.33 0.80
N GLU A 73 -1.83 4.50 0.93
CA GLU A 73 -2.27 5.55 1.84
C GLU A 73 -3.62 6.11 1.39
N GLN A 74 -3.74 6.49 0.12
CA GLN A 74 -5.01 6.96 -0.46
C GLN A 74 -6.14 5.92 -0.31
N TRP A 75 -5.86 4.65 -0.58
CA TRP A 75 -6.84 3.60 -0.35
C TRP A 75 -7.29 3.49 1.10
N ARG A 76 -6.35 3.65 2.05
CA ARG A 76 -6.67 3.64 3.48
C ARG A 76 -7.57 4.82 3.83
N GLU A 77 -7.30 6.01 3.31
CA GLU A 77 -8.12 7.20 3.51
C GLU A 77 -9.53 7.00 2.95
N ILE A 78 -9.66 6.48 1.72
CA ILE A 78 -10.96 6.15 1.12
C ILE A 78 -11.73 5.14 1.97
N VAL A 79 -11.08 4.08 2.47
CA VAL A 79 -11.70 3.10 3.36
C VAL A 79 -12.15 3.72 4.68
N GLN A 80 -11.35 4.63 5.24
CA GLN A 80 -11.70 5.36 6.48
C GLN A 80 -12.88 6.29 6.25
N ALA A 81 -12.88 7.10 5.19
CA ALA A 81 -13.97 7.99 4.82
C ALA A 81 -15.27 7.21 4.59
N LYS A 82 -15.21 6.10 3.83
CA LYS A 82 -16.35 5.20 3.66
C LYS A 82 -16.86 4.68 5.00
N SER A 83 -15.96 4.27 5.89
CA SER A 83 -16.36 3.72 7.20
C SER A 83 -17.02 4.79 8.08
N ALA A 84 -16.50 6.02 8.06
CA ALA A 84 -17.11 7.16 8.75
C ALA A 84 -18.50 7.48 8.19
N LEU A 85 -18.67 7.49 6.86
CA LEU A 85 -19.97 7.68 6.22
C LEU A 85 -20.97 6.60 6.59
N ILE A 86 -20.58 5.32 6.55
CA ILE A 86 -21.47 4.22 6.93
C ILE A 86 -21.87 4.33 8.41
N TYR A 87 -20.91 4.64 9.29
CA TYR A 87 -21.18 4.85 10.72
C TYR A 87 -22.14 6.02 10.95
N TYR A 88 -21.89 7.16 10.30
CA TYR A 88 -22.79 8.31 10.30
C TYR A 88 -24.21 7.93 9.84
N GLY A 89 -24.30 7.14 8.76
CA GLY A 89 -25.57 6.62 8.26
C GLY A 89 -26.31 5.68 9.22
N HIS A 90 -25.67 5.15 10.28
CA HIS A 90 -26.34 4.37 11.33
C HIS A 90 -26.87 5.23 12.50
N MET A 91 -26.46 6.49 12.60
CA MET A 91 -26.91 7.38 13.67
C MET A 91 -28.37 7.76 13.47
N GLU A 92 -29.19 7.58 14.51
CA GLU A 92 -30.62 7.94 14.43
C GLU A 92 -30.83 9.46 14.47
N ASN A 93 -30.08 10.15 15.34
CA ASN A 93 -30.14 11.60 15.53
C ASN A 93 -28.72 12.18 15.42
N PRO A 94 -28.16 12.28 14.20
CA PRO A 94 -26.82 12.83 14.02
C PRO A 94 -26.78 14.32 14.39
N THR A 95 -25.72 14.73 15.09
CA THR A 95 -25.49 16.15 15.39
C THR A 95 -24.85 16.86 14.19
N VAL A 96 -24.97 18.19 14.15
CA VAL A 96 -24.27 19.02 13.14
C VAL A 96 -22.76 18.82 13.21
N GLU A 97 -22.20 18.63 14.41
CA GLU A 97 -20.76 18.37 14.58
C GLU A 97 -20.35 17.04 13.95
N GLN A 98 -21.11 15.97 14.19
CA GLN A 98 -20.86 14.65 13.59
C GLN A 98 -20.96 14.70 12.05
N TYR A 99 -21.93 15.47 11.54
CA TYR A 99 -22.04 15.75 10.11
C TYR A 99 -20.78 16.45 9.59
N LEU A 100 -20.39 17.58 10.19
CA LEU A 100 -19.23 18.35 9.73
C LEU A 100 -17.92 17.56 9.82
N GLN A 101 -17.75 16.74 10.87
CA GLN A 101 -16.59 15.87 11.01
C GLN A 101 -16.52 14.85 9.87
N THR A 102 -17.64 14.19 9.56
CA THR A 102 -17.72 13.21 8.48
C THR A 102 -17.51 13.87 7.11
N ALA A 103 -18.09 15.06 6.91
CA ALA A 103 -17.97 15.83 5.67
C ALA A 103 -16.53 16.29 5.45
N ARG A 104 -15.86 16.74 6.52
CA ARG A 104 -14.45 17.14 6.49
C ARG A 104 -13.57 15.96 6.07
N GLN A 105 -13.72 14.81 6.72
CA GLN A 105 -12.92 13.63 6.41
C GLN A 105 -13.08 13.18 4.94
N LEU A 106 -14.31 13.20 4.42
CA LEU A 106 -14.55 12.88 3.01
C LEU A 106 -13.96 13.94 2.07
N SER A 107 -14.06 15.22 2.44
CA SER A 107 -13.50 16.32 1.63
C SER A 107 -11.98 16.26 1.57
N GLU A 108 -11.33 16.03 2.72
CA GLU A 108 -9.88 15.79 2.80
C GLU A 108 -9.47 14.62 1.90
N THR A 109 -10.22 13.52 1.92
CA THR A 109 -9.95 12.36 1.05
C THR A 109 -10.07 12.71 -0.44
N ILE A 110 -11.08 13.49 -0.82
CA ILE A 110 -11.28 13.93 -2.21
C ILE A 110 -10.11 14.82 -2.66
N ASP A 111 -9.69 15.77 -1.81
CA ASP A 111 -8.64 16.72 -2.14
C ASP A 111 -7.25 16.05 -2.16
N ASN A 112 -6.98 15.12 -1.25
CA ASN A 112 -5.76 14.30 -1.28
C ASN A 112 -5.67 13.52 -2.58
N MET A 113 -6.79 12.96 -3.05
CA MET A 113 -6.86 12.27 -4.33
C MET A 113 -6.60 13.19 -5.53
N ARG A 114 -6.98 14.48 -5.45
CA ARG A 114 -6.68 15.49 -6.50
C ARG A 114 -5.21 15.86 -6.59
N ILE A 115 -4.46 15.72 -5.49
CA ILE A 115 -3.00 15.96 -5.50
C ILE A 115 -2.28 14.85 -6.27
N VAL A 116 -2.78 13.61 -6.16
CA VAL A 116 -2.12 12.43 -6.74
C VAL A 116 -2.45 12.26 -8.23
N TYR A 117 -3.67 12.62 -8.64
CA TYR A 117 -4.14 12.40 -10.00
C TYR A 117 -4.58 13.70 -10.68
N SER A 118 -4.06 13.94 -11.88
CA SER A 118 -4.63 14.93 -12.79
C SER A 118 -6.04 14.52 -13.22
N ASN A 119 -6.82 15.48 -13.70
CA ASN A 119 -8.11 15.15 -14.28
C ASN A 119 -7.90 14.35 -15.59
N VAL A 120 -8.83 13.43 -15.85
CA VAL A 120 -8.84 12.61 -17.07
C VAL A 120 -9.26 13.49 -18.23
N GLY A 121 -8.39 13.62 -19.23
CA GLY A 121 -8.62 14.49 -20.39
C GLY A 121 -8.40 15.97 -20.12
N GLU A 122 -7.63 16.31 -19.08
CA GLU A 122 -7.18 17.68 -18.83
C GLU A 122 -6.23 18.15 -19.94
N THR A 123 -6.48 19.33 -20.49
CA THR A 123 -5.67 20.02 -21.51
C THR A 123 -5.51 21.49 -21.12
N GLU A 124 -4.76 22.28 -21.90
CA GLU A 124 -4.61 23.72 -21.65
C GLU A 124 -5.96 24.46 -21.64
N ASP A 125 -6.93 24.01 -22.43
CA ASP A 125 -8.26 24.63 -22.57
C ASP A 125 -9.37 23.90 -21.81
N CYS A 126 -9.13 22.68 -21.34
CA CYS A 126 -10.16 21.81 -20.75
C CYS A 126 -9.74 21.26 -19.39
N ILE A 127 -10.61 21.44 -18.38
CA ILE A 127 -10.36 20.98 -17.01
C ILE A 127 -10.37 19.45 -16.89
N GLY A 128 -11.00 18.73 -17.83
CA GLY A 128 -11.13 17.27 -17.78
C GLY A 128 -12.14 16.78 -16.72
N PHE A 129 -12.20 15.45 -16.55
CA PHE A 129 -13.07 14.80 -15.58
C PHE A 129 -12.28 14.29 -14.38
N TYR A 130 -12.84 14.45 -13.18
CA TYR A 130 -12.21 13.90 -11.98
C TYR A 130 -12.22 12.36 -12.02
N PRO A 131 -11.05 11.69 -11.90
CA PRO A 131 -10.90 10.24 -12.12
C PRO A 131 -11.70 9.36 -11.16
N TYR A 132 -12.07 9.89 -9.99
CA TYR A 132 -12.80 9.13 -8.96
C TYR A 132 -14.10 9.82 -8.55
N ALA A 133 -14.89 10.21 -9.55
CA ALA A 133 -16.21 10.84 -9.38
C ALA A 133 -17.15 10.16 -8.35
N PRO A 134 -17.12 8.84 -8.11
CA PRO A 134 -17.96 8.26 -7.06
C PRO A 134 -17.64 8.77 -5.64
N LEU A 135 -16.45 9.31 -5.36
CA LEU A 135 -16.18 10.00 -4.09
C LEU A 135 -17.03 11.27 -3.94
N HIS A 136 -17.20 12.02 -5.04
CA HIS A 136 -18.13 13.14 -5.06
C HIS A 136 -19.58 12.68 -4.93
N HIS A 137 -19.93 11.51 -5.49
CA HIS A 137 -21.25 10.93 -5.29
C HIS A 137 -21.51 10.64 -3.80
N MET A 138 -20.56 10.03 -3.08
CA MET A 138 -20.68 9.81 -1.63
C MET A 138 -20.95 11.11 -0.86
N ARG A 139 -20.30 12.21 -1.26
CA ARG A 139 -20.51 13.53 -0.63
C ARG A 139 -21.93 14.03 -0.85
N VAL A 140 -22.40 14.00 -2.10
CA VAL A 140 -23.76 14.41 -2.44
C VAL A 140 -24.79 13.55 -1.71
N THR A 141 -24.58 12.23 -1.64
CA THR A 141 -25.45 11.33 -0.88
C THR A 141 -25.45 11.70 0.61
N MET A 142 -24.29 12.00 1.20
CA MET A 142 -24.21 12.40 2.60
C MET A 142 -24.96 13.72 2.88
N GLU A 143 -24.88 14.70 1.98
CA GLU A 143 -25.58 15.99 2.09
C GLU A 143 -27.11 15.85 2.15
N THR A 144 -27.67 14.71 1.69
CA THR A 144 -29.10 14.42 1.82
C THR A 144 -29.54 14.19 3.27
N LEU A 145 -28.60 13.81 4.15
CA LEU A 145 -28.84 13.56 5.57
C LEU A 145 -28.38 14.71 6.47
N ASP A 146 -28.12 15.90 5.90
CA ASP A 146 -27.71 17.07 6.69
C ASP A 146 -28.73 17.34 7.82
N PRO A 147 -28.34 17.30 9.10
CA PRO A 147 -29.26 17.45 10.23
C PRO A 147 -29.91 18.83 10.28
N ARG A 148 -29.37 19.83 9.56
CA ARG A 148 -29.98 21.15 9.40
C ARG A 148 -31.25 21.12 8.54
N LYS A 149 -31.44 20.08 7.73
CA LYS A 149 -32.64 19.86 6.88
C LYS A 149 -33.74 19.10 7.62
N GLY A 150 -33.48 18.62 8.83
CA GLY A 150 -34.39 17.83 9.65
C GLY A 150 -33.78 16.49 10.06
N VAL A 151 -34.52 15.73 10.89
CA VAL A 151 -34.09 14.39 11.33
C VAL A 151 -34.28 13.40 10.18
N PRO A 152 -33.23 12.71 9.72
CA PRO A 152 -33.36 11.74 8.64
C PRO A 152 -34.26 10.56 9.02
N THR A 153 -35.04 10.06 8.07
CA THR A 153 -35.84 8.84 8.26
C THR A 153 -34.98 7.58 8.21
N PRO A 154 -35.43 6.45 8.80
CA PRO A 154 -34.73 5.16 8.70
C PRO A 154 -34.44 4.73 7.24
N ASP A 155 -35.38 4.99 6.34
CA ASP A 155 -35.25 4.63 4.92
C ASP A 155 -34.22 5.48 4.20
N GLN A 156 -34.18 6.80 4.46
CA GLN A 156 -33.14 7.68 3.93
C GLN A 156 -31.74 7.26 4.42
N ARG A 157 -31.62 6.91 5.70
CA ARG A 157 -30.37 6.39 6.27
C ARG A 157 -29.95 5.08 5.60
N PHE A 158 -30.89 4.17 5.37
CA PHE A 158 -30.61 2.92 4.66
C PHE A 158 -30.18 3.16 3.22
N ALA A 159 -30.91 3.98 2.47
CA ALA A 159 -30.62 4.33 1.09
C ALA A 159 -29.23 4.99 0.94
N MET A 160 -28.88 5.91 1.85
CA MET A 160 -27.56 6.53 1.88
C MET A 160 -26.45 5.50 2.05
N ARG A 161 -26.59 4.57 3.00
CA ARG A 161 -25.56 3.53 3.23
C ARG A 161 -25.39 2.64 2.00
N THR A 162 -26.49 2.28 1.32
CA THR A 162 -26.45 1.50 0.07
C THR A 162 -25.72 2.26 -1.03
N GLN A 163 -26.07 3.53 -1.28
CA GLN A 163 -25.40 4.35 -2.30
C GLN A 163 -23.91 4.56 -2.00
N VAL A 164 -23.54 4.76 -0.73
CA VAL A 164 -22.13 4.84 -0.31
C VAL A 164 -21.40 3.52 -0.58
N TRP A 165 -22.04 2.38 -0.32
CA TRP A 165 -21.47 1.06 -0.64
C TRP A 165 -21.27 0.87 -2.14
N ASP A 166 -22.26 1.23 -2.94
CA ASP A 166 -22.20 1.10 -4.40
C ASP A 166 -21.10 1.99 -4.99
N ALA A 167 -21.04 3.26 -4.56
CA ALA A 167 -19.98 4.19 -4.96
C ALA A 167 -18.58 3.68 -4.55
N PHE A 168 -18.46 3.09 -3.36
CA PHE A 168 -17.20 2.52 -2.88
C PHE A 168 -16.79 1.31 -3.70
N ASN A 169 -17.72 0.43 -4.03
CA ASN A 169 -17.44 -0.75 -4.85
C ASN A 169 -17.03 -0.35 -6.28
N ALA A 170 -17.67 0.67 -6.86
CA ALA A 170 -17.27 1.23 -8.15
C ALA A 170 -15.82 1.78 -8.13
N ILE A 171 -15.44 2.51 -7.08
CA ILE A 171 -14.05 2.96 -6.91
C ILE A 171 -13.14 1.75 -6.74
N ARG A 172 -13.49 0.82 -5.86
CA ARG A 172 -12.68 -0.35 -5.54
C ARG A 172 -12.31 -1.14 -6.79
N GLU A 173 -13.27 -1.40 -7.67
CA GLU A 173 -13.07 -2.19 -8.88
C GLU A 173 -11.95 -1.58 -9.75
N HIS A 174 -12.04 -0.29 -10.06
CA HIS A 174 -11.05 0.39 -10.89
C HIS A 174 -9.76 0.77 -10.14
N PHE A 175 -9.84 1.08 -8.85
CA PHE A 175 -8.68 1.47 -8.05
C PHE A 175 -7.76 0.27 -7.75
N LEU A 176 -8.32 -0.95 -7.67
CA LEU A 176 -7.51 -2.17 -7.50
C LEU A 176 -6.68 -2.50 -8.74
N ASP A 177 -7.14 -2.13 -9.93
CA ASP A 177 -6.35 -2.29 -11.17
C ASP A 177 -5.05 -1.48 -11.11
N GLU A 178 -5.06 -0.31 -10.45
CA GLU A 178 -3.88 0.53 -10.26
C GLU A 178 -2.86 -0.10 -9.28
N PHE A 179 -3.33 -0.90 -8.33
CA PHE A 179 -2.46 -1.61 -7.39
C PHE A 179 -1.70 -2.79 -7.99
N ASP A 180 -2.13 -3.28 -9.17
CA ASP A 180 -1.52 -4.43 -9.85
C ASP A 180 -1.41 -5.67 -8.94
N ILE A 181 -2.43 -5.85 -8.08
CA ILE A 181 -2.53 -7.01 -7.19
C ILE A 181 -3.23 -8.11 -7.98
N ASN A 182 -2.46 -9.08 -8.49
CA ASN A 182 -3.03 -10.23 -9.21
C ASN A 182 -4.03 -11.00 -8.33
N GLU A 183 -3.54 -11.53 -7.21
CA GLU A 183 -4.34 -12.31 -6.27
C GLU A 183 -3.51 -12.60 -5.01
N PRO A 184 -4.14 -12.84 -3.84
CA PRO A 184 -3.43 -13.33 -2.68
C PRO A 184 -2.87 -14.74 -2.98
N SER A 185 -1.61 -15.00 -2.65
CA SER A 185 -1.02 -16.35 -2.83
C SER A 185 -1.64 -17.42 -1.94
N ARG A 186 -2.38 -17.01 -0.90
CA ARG A 186 -3.09 -17.89 0.04
C ARG A 186 -4.45 -17.29 0.37
N PRO A 187 -5.40 -17.27 -0.57
CA PRO A 187 -6.68 -16.62 -0.38
C PRO A 187 -7.59 -17.46 0.54
N ILE A 188 -8.39 -16.77 1.37
CA ILE A 188 -9.48 -17.39 2.12
C ILE A 188 -10.74 -17.21 1.28
N LEU A 189 -11.14 -18.26 0.55
CA LEU A 189 -12.28 -18.21 -0.37
C LEU A 189 -13.59 -18.69 0.28
N ALA A 190 -13.51 -19.51 1.32
CA ALA A 190 -14.69 -20.02 2.01
C ALA A 190 -15.24 -18.98 3.01
N PHE A 191 -16.50 -18.56 2.81
CA PHE A 191 -17.24 -17.77 3.77
C PHE A 191 -17.28 -18.51 5.13
N LYS A 192 -16.87 -17.83 6.21
CA LYS A 192 -16.71 -18.39 7.58
C LYS A 192 -15.54 -19.38 7.78
N MET A 193 -14.51 -19.37 6.95
CA MET A 193 -13.29 -20.15 7.20
C MET A 193 -12.71 -19.83 8.58
N LYS A 194 -12.51 -20.86 9.41
CA LYS A 194 -11.95 -20.74 10.77
C LYS A 194 -10.44 -20.92 10.76
N ARG A 195 -9.78 -20.44 11.82
CA ARG A 195 -8.37 -20.69 12.09
C ARG A 195 -8.09 -22.21 12.06
N LYS A 196 -7.24 -22.67 11.13
CA LYS A 196 -6.78 -24.07 11.07
C LYS A 196 -5.71 -24.40 12.12
N LYS A 197 -4.92 -23.40 12.53
CA LYS A 197 -3.86 -23.58 13.53
C LYS A 197 -4.52 -23.84 14.90
N LYS A 198 -4.20 -24.96 15.54
CA LYS A 198 -4.57 -25.21 16.94
C LYS A 198 -3.87 -24.21 17.86
N THR A 199 -4.41 -24.00 19.06
CA THR A 199 -3.72 -23.30 20.14
C THR A 199 -2.61 -24.20 20.68
N GLY A 200 -1.45 -23.64 20.99
CA GLY A 200 -0.26 -24.37 21.44
C GLY A 200 1.01 -23.88 20.75
N SER A 201 2.15 -24.30 21.28
CA SER A 201 3.49 -24.09 20.73
C SER A 201 4.07 -25.41 20.25
N ALA A 202 5.06 -25.33 19.35
CA ALA A 202 5.87 -26.51 19.06
C ALA A 202 6.59 -26.98 20.32
N ASP A 203 6.79 -28.28 20.48
CA ASP A 203 7.35 -28.88 21.71
C ASP A 203 8.64 -28.22 22.17
N TYR A 204 9.53 -27.82 21.25
CA TYR A 204 10.78 -27.16 21.59
C TYR A 204 10.55 -25.78 22.23
N ALA A 205 9.53 -25.04 21.77
CA ALA A 205 9.19 -23.71 22.29
C ALA A 205 8.49 -23.83 23.65
N THR A 206 7.67 -24.86 23.84
CA THR A 206 7.09 -25.20 25.16
C THR A 206 8.21 -25.51 26.16
N ARG A 207 9.17 -26.38 25.80
CA ARG A 207 10.32 -26.72 26.64
C ARG A 207 11.23 -25.52 26.92
N MET A 208 11.43 -24.62 25.95
CA MET A 208 12.18 -23.39 26.19
C MET A 208 11.46 -22.44 27.13
N HIS A 209 10.15 -22.26 26.96
CA HIS A 209 9.33 -21.44 27.85
C HIS A 209 9.34 -21.98 29.29
N GLU A 210 9.21 -23.31 29.45
CA GLU A 210 9.33 -23.96 30.76
C GLU A 210 10.71 -23.73 31.40
N LYS A 211 11.79 -23.89 30.62
CA LYS A 211 13.16 -23.58 31.09
C LYS A 211 13.31 -22.12 31.51
N GLN A 212 12.77 -21.18 30.74
CA GLN A 212 12.80 -19.76 31.06
C GLN A 212 11.99 -19.43 32.31
N LEU A 213 10.80 -20.03 32.49
CA LEU A 213 10.01 -19.87 33.71
C LEU A 213 10.73 -20.40 34.95
N VAL A 214 11.42 -21.55 34.83
CA VAL A 214 12.25 -22.07 35.92
C VAL A 214 13.41 -21.13 36.22
N GLN A 215 14.09 -20.60 35.20
CA GLN A 215 15.16 -19.63 35.39
C GLN A 215 14.67 -18.33 36.06
N MET A 216 13.51 -17.81 35.65
CA MET A 216 12.89 -16.64 36.27
C MET A 216 12.53 -16.91 37.73
N LYS A 217 11.87 -18.04 38.03
CA LYS A 217 11.54 -18.40 39.41
C LYS A 217 12.78 -18.56 40.28
N ASN A 218 13.84 -19.16 39.74
CA ASN A 218 15.10 -19.32 40.46
C ASN A 218 15.80 -17.97 40.67
N ALA A 219 15.73 -17.05 39.70
CA ALA A 219 16.24 -15.69 39.84
C ALA A 219 15.44 -14.88 40.88
N ASP A 220 14.11 -14.99 40.87
CA ASP A 220 13.22 -14.35 41.85
C ASP A 220 13.47 -14.89 43.27
N ALA A 221 13.68 -16.21 43.40
CA ALA A 221 14.01 -16.83 44.68
C ALA A 221 15.39 -16.37 45.17
N ALA A 222 16.41 -16.34 44.30
CA ALA A 222 17.73 -15.83 44.64
C ALA A 222 17.70 -14.34 45.03
N ALA A 223 16.87 -13.52 44.37
CA ALA A 223 16.69 -12.11 44.73
C ALA A 223 16.07 -11.95 46.12
N LYS A 224 15.06 -12.76 46.46
CA LYS A 224 14.45 -12.79 47.80
C LYS A 224 15.41 -13.26 48.88
N ASP A 225 16.25 -14.26 48.60
CA ASP A 225 17.26 -14.75 49.53
C ASP A 225 18.34 -13.67 49.78
N ILE A 226 18.72 -12.90 48.75
CA ILE A 226 19.62 -11.75 48.90
C ILE A 226 18.98 -10.67 49.79
N GLU A 227 17.72 -10.33 49.56
CA GLU A 227 16.96 -9.34 50.35
C GLU A 227 16.85 -9.76 51.83
N TYR A 228 16.52 -11.03 52.09
CA TYR A 228 16.46 -11.59 53.46
C TYR A 228 17.84 -11.63 54.14
N SER A 229 18.92 -11.88 53.37
CA SER A 229 20.28 -11.84 53.91
C SER A 229 20.74 -10.43 54.27
N THR A 230 20.34 -9.42 53.49
CA THR A 230 20.64 -8.00 53.78
C THR A 230 19.86 -7.45 54.97
N GLU A 231 18.65 -7.94 55.24
CA GLU A 231 17.91 -7.59 56.46
C GLU A 231 18.48 -8.27 57.72
N PHE A 232 19.07 -9.46 57.60
CA PHE A 232 19.60 -10.22 58.73
C PHE A 232 21.07 -9.86 59.09
N THR A 233 21.88 -9.45 58.11
CA THR A 233 23.21 -8.86 58.37
C THR A 233 23.08 -7.35 58.53
N GLY A 234 22.41 -6.91 59.60
CA GLY A 234 22.43 -5.52 60.02
C GLY A 234 23.87 -5.02 60.23
N ARG A 235 24.36 -4.26 59.27
CA ARG A 235 25.31 -3.15 59.46
C ARG A 235 24.76 -1.92 58.77
#